data_AF-A0A0V8RQ57-F1
#
_entry.id   AF-A0A0V8RQ57-F1
#
_cell.length_a   1.000
_cell.length_b   1.000
_cell.length_c   1.000
_cell.angle_alpha   90.00
_cell.angle_beta   90.00
_cell.angle_gamma   90.00
#
_symmetry.space_group_name_H-M   'P 1'
#
loop_
_entity.id
_entity.type
_entity.pdbx_description
1 polymer ?
#
loop_
_entity_poly.entity_id
_entity_poly.type
_entity_poly.pdbx_seq_one_letter_code
_entity_poly.pdbx_strand_id
1 'polypeptide(L)'
;MSKKFWAAGAALTLAALALPYGAAYAAAEAAPTMTAQVTKATSASRQTSSEVTVEGTWTAPKLAVGQHFTVASKDGGFKWYAGFPFVLDDGTKIGDCEADEATLTCTVTEVPASYADKTDVTGNFHARARLSDAAVGTEDTQIVVNGQVTRTLVWGDRDGSGTCTNDCSTPAHFEYAAPETIKFGWTNADQSIGWGIKWVVEAGKAYTLTDETNQLPKAVKCSSGPTWDPATTTWTDGTLDESAHTLTFTPPAGSLVCIVYPAATTHVEGQDTYTNRATINGKSLEATATIKASGGTDGDGKTKPQPAPVPSPLPKPSPKPSPVPTPSDEPQSAPSPMPTPTTAPTPGTVKPAPKHEAVPATAPAPQERLAKTGATSSGLLLMIVAILGGAGAGLFLLRLLEGPASKKGEKL
;
A
#
# COMPACT_ATOMS: atom_id res chain seq x y z
N MET A 1 -25.86 -32.70 -71.53
CA MET A 1 -25.30 -33.95 -72.10
C MET A 1 -23.87 -34.16 -71.61
N SER A 2 -23.37 -35.38 -71.71
CA SER A 2 -22.13 -35.88 -71.08
C SER A 2 -20.84 -35.68 -71.90
N LYS A 3 -19.69 -35.87 -71.22
CA LYS A 3 -18.32 -36.21 -71.73
C LYS A 3 -17.36 -35.02 -71.90
N LYS A 4 -16.04 -35.15 -71.68
CA LYS A 4 -15.20 -35.99 -70.77
C LYS A 4 -13.72 -35.67 -71.08
N PHE A 5 -12.85 -35.65 -70.06
CA PHE A 5 -11.36 -35.78 -70.18
C PHE A 5 -10.61 -34.61 -70.87
N TRP A 6 -9.31 -34.36 -70.66
CA TRP A 6 -8.26 -35.13 -69.96
C TRP A 6 -7.22 -34.20 -69.29
N ALA A 7 -6.25 -34.77 -68.54
CA ALA A 7 -5.25 -34.01 -67.79
C ALA A 7 -3.87 -33.95 -68.47
N ALA A 8 -3.20 -32.80 -68.34
CA ALA A 8 -1.75 -32.60 -68.41
C ALA A 8 -1.45 -31.29 -67.64
N GLY A 9 -0.34 -31.10 -66.91
CA GLY A 9 0.85 -31.94 -66.83
C GLY A 9 2.09 -31.04 -66.74
N ALA A 10 2.25 -30.31 -65.63
CA ALA A 10 3.42 -29.46 -65.38
C ALA A 10 3.71 -29.40 -63.87
N ALA A 11 4.57 -30.30 -63.39
CA ALA A 11 5.10 -30.21 -62.03
C ALA A 11 6.25 -29.19 -62.03
N LEU A 12 6.09 -28.09 -61.29
CA LEU A 12 7.15 -27.11 -61.06
C LEU A 12 7.73 -27.31 -59.66
N THR A 13 8.79 -28.12 -59.59
CA THR A 13 9.60 -28.33 -58.40
C THR A 13 10.41 -27.07 -58.08
N LEU A 14 9.92 -26.21 -57.19
CA LEU A 14 10.71 -25.16 -56.57
C LEU A 14 11.41 -25.69 -55.31
N ALA A 15 12.48 -26.45 -55.52
CA ALA A 15 13.49 -26.69 -54.51
C ALA A 15 14.51 -25.52 -54.53
N ALA A 16 14.12 -24.38 -53.96
CA ALA A 16 15.05 -23.28 -53.69
C ALA A 16 15.68 -23.49 -52.31
N LEU A 17 17.02 -23.50 -52.26
CA LEU A 17 17.77 -23.93 -51.09
C LEU A 17 17.52 -23.06 -49.86
N ALA A 18 17.45 -23.71 -48.70
CA ALA A 18 17.62 -23.04 -47.43
C ALA A 18 19.04 -22.46 -47.32
N LEU A 19 19.13 -21.13 -47.27
CA LEU A 19 20.20 -20.44 -46.56
C LEU A 19 19.54 -19.70 -45.40
N PRO A 20 20.01 -19.89 -44.15
CA PRO A 20 19.51 -19.09 -43.04
C PRO A 20 20.01 -17.66 -43.27
N TYR A 21 19.08 -16.75 -43.57
CA TYR A 21 19.31 -15.34 -43.31
C TYR A 21 19.38 -15.18 -41.80
N GLY A 22 20.59 -15.39 -41.27
CA GLY A 22 20.99 -14.99 -39.94
C GLY A 22 20.95 -13.47 -39.89
N ALA A 23 19.74 -12.91 -39.76
CA ALA A 23 19.57 -11.65 -39.08
C ALA A 23 20.18 -11.84 -37.70
N ALA A 24 21.40 -11.31 -37.54
CA ALA A 24 22.02 -11.15 -36.24
C ALA A 24 21.21 -10.09 -35.46
N TYR A 25 20.03 -10.50 -34.98
CA TYR A 25 19.77 -10.28 -33.58
C TYR A 25 20.98 -10.87 -32.86
N ALA A 26 21.90 -9.98 -32.46
CA ALA A 26 22.58 -10.21 -31.20
C ALA A 26 21.46 -10.62 -30.25
N ALA A 27 21.53 -11.82 -29.69
CA ALA A 27 20.73 -12.16 -28.55
C ALA A 27 21.00 -11.02 -27.57
N ALA A 28 19.97 -10.20 -27.30
CA ALA A 28 20.11 -9.16 -26.30
C ALA A 28 20.62 -9.89 -25.06
N GLU A 29 21.83 -9.54 -24.59
CA GLU A 29 22.29 -10.04 -23.30
C GLU A 29 21.15 -9.77 -22.35
N ALA A 30 20.55 -10.85 -21.83
CA ALA A 30 19.28 -10.76 -21.11
C ALA A 30 19.53 -9.77 -19.97
N ALA A 31 18.91 -8.58 -20.09
CA ALA A 31 19.29 -7.44 -19.25
C ALA A 31 19.26 -7.89 -17.79
N PRO A 32 20.33 -7.67 -17.02
CA PRO A 32 20.53 -8.35 -15.74
C PRO A 32 19.26 -8.21 -14.91
N THR A 33 18.63 -9.33 -14.57
CA THR A 33 17.23 -9.36 -14.15
C THR A 33 17.05 -8.54 -12.89
N MET A 34 16.17 -7.55 -12.94
CA MET A 34 15.65 -6.90 -11.74
C MET A 34 14.83 -7.93 -10.95
N THR A 35 15.06 -8.01 -9.64
CA THR A 35 14.36 -8.97 -8.76
C THR A 35 13.65 -8.23 -7.64
N ALA A 36 12.62 -8.84 -7.07
CA ALA A 36 11.91 -8.31 -5.92
C ALA A 36 11.49 -9.42 -4.94
N GLN A 37 11.23 -9.04 -3.69
CA GLN A 37 10.86 -9.91 -2.57
C GLN A 37 9.84 -9.18 -1.69
N VAL A 38 8.77 -9.85 -1.24
CA VAL A 38 7.78 -9.25 -0.31
C VAL A 38 8.18 -9.51 1.14
N THR A 39 8.67 -8.48 1.82
CA THR A 39 9.17 -8.51 3.20
C THR A 39 8.06 -8.34 4.23
N LYS A 40 6.95 -7.67 3.88
CA LYS A 40 5.73 -7.59 4.70
C LYS A 40 4.47 -7.58 3.85
N ALA A 41 3.39 -8.15 4.38
CA ALA A 41 2.05 -7.94 3.87
C ALA A 41 1.09 -7.89 5.06
N THR A 42 0.12 -6.99 5.04
CA THR A 42 -0.90 -6.84 6.10
C THR A 42 -2.27 -6.54 5.49
N SER A 43 -3.32 -6.79 6.27
CA SER A 43 -4.69 -6.35 5.97
C SER A 43 -5.36 -5.83 7.24
N ALA A 44 -6.03 -4.67 7.16
CA ALA A 44 -6.54 -3.99 8.34
C ALA A 44 -7.68 -4.75 9.05
N SER A 45 -8.43 -5.57 8.33
CA SER A 45 -9.54 -6.41 8.79
C SER A 45 -9.85 -7.50 7.74
N ARG A 46 -10.98 -8.22 7.91
CA ARG A 46 -11.47 -9.26 6.99
C ARG A 46 -12.58 -8.77 6.04
N GLN A 47 -12.87 -7.47 6.05
CA GLN A 47 -13.91 -6.89 5.22
C GLN A 47 -13.42 -6.61 3.79
N THR A 48 -14.30 -6.77 2.80
CA THR A 48 -14.13 -6.15 1.48
C THR A 48 -13.78 -4.66 1.63
N SER A 49 -13.02 -4.11 0.67
CA SER A 49 -12.45 -2.76 0.70
C SER A 49 -11.44 -2.44 1.83
N SER A 50 -11.21 -3.34 2.78
CA SER A 50 -10.21 -3.16 3.84
C SER A 50 -8.80 -2.94 3.26
N GLU A 51 -8.07 -1.98 3.84
CA GLU A 51 -6.74 -1.57 3.36
C GLU A 51 -5.75 -2.73 3.55
N VAL A 52 -5.15 -3.13 2.43
CA VAL A 52 -4.05 -4.10 2.33
C VAL A 52 -2.77 -3.31 2.05
N THR A 53 -1.70 -3.60 2.78
CA THR A 53 -0.38 -3.02 2.50
C THR A 53 0.59 -4.13 2.17
N VAL A 54 1.36 -3.96 1.10
CA VAL A 54 2.43 -4.87 0.68
C VAL A 54 3.74 -4.08 0.66
N GLU A 55 4.73 -4.57 1.39
CA GLU A 55 6.07 -3.97 1.50
C GLU A 55 7.10 -5.01 1.04
N GLY A 56 8.16 -4.56 0.41
CA GLY A 56 9.18 -5.44 -0.13
C GLY A 56 10.48 -4.74 -0.47
N THR A 57 11.44 -5.53 -0.92
CA THR A 57 12.70 -5.04 -1.50
C THR A 57 12.77 -5.37 -2.97
N TRP A 58 13.55 -4.59 -3.70
CA TRP A 58 13.92 -4.82 -5.09
C TRP A 58 15.44 -4.66 -5.27
N THR A 59 16.01 -5.33 -6.26
CA THR A 59 17.44 -5.22 -6.59
C THR A 59 17.66 -5.27 -8.10
N ALA A 60 18.70 -4.58 -8.57
CA ALA A 60 19.18 -4.63 -9.95
C ALA A 60 20.71 -4.63 -9.97
N PRO A 61 21.38 -5.67 -10.54
CA PRO A 61 22.84 -5.70 -10.65
C PRO A 61 23.43 -4.50 -11.40
N LYS A 62 22.66 -3.93 -12.33
CA LYS A 62 22.85 -2.61 -12.91
C LYS A 62 21.51 -2.12 -13.46
N LEU A 63 21.17 -0.84 -13.26
CA LEU A 63 19.94 -0.28 -13.82
C LEU A 63 20.00 -0.20 -15.36
N ALA A 64 18.95 -0.63 -16.03
CA ALA A 64 18.78 -0.58 -17.48
C ALA A 64 17.30 -0.34 -17.84
N VAL A 65 17.07 0.48 -18.87
CA VAL A 65 15.71 0.76 -19.38
C VAL A 65 15.03 -0.53 -19.84
N GLY A 66 13.76 -0.72 -19.46
CA GLY A 66 12.96 -1.91 -19.72
C GLY A 66 13.05 -3.00 -18.64
N GLN A 67 13.96 -2.88 -17.66
CA GLN A 67 13.90 -3.70 -16.44
C GLN A 67 12.61 -3.43 -15.68
N HIS A 68 12.03 -4.47 -15.12
CA HIS A 68 10.83 -4.37 -14.31
C HIS A 68 10.74 -5.50 -13.28
N PHE A 69 9.89 -5.30 -12.28
CA PHE A 69 9.34 -6.37 -11.44
C PHE A 69 7.83 -6.23 -11.32
N THR A 70 7.15 -7.35 -11.06
CA THR A 70 5.69 -7.43 -10.92
C THR A 70 5.30 -8.01 -9.56
N VAL A 71 4.26 -7.47 -8.93
CA VAL A 71 3.65 -8.01 -7.70
C VAL A 71 2.15 -8.15 -7.90
N ALA A 72 1.58 -9.34 -7.68
CA ALA A 72 0.16 -9.63 -7.95
C ALA A 72 -0.49 -10.46 -6.84
N SER A 73 -1.81 -10.31 -6.69
CA SER A 73 -2.63 -11.28 -5.95
C SER A 73 -2.90 -12.49 -6.86
N LYS A 74 -2.49 -13.70 -6.43
CA LYS A 74 -2.62 -14.91 -7.24
C LYS A 74 -4.06 -15.20 -7.67
N ASP A 75 -4.97 -15.06 -6.71
CA ASP A 75 -6.37 -15.48 -6.82
C ASP A 75 -7.32 -14.26 -6.84
N GLY A 76 -6.77 -13.04 -6.98
CA GLY A 76 -7.51 -11.77 -7.06
C GLY A 76 -8.12 -11.27 -5.74
N GLY A 77 -7.76 -11.87 -4.60
CA GLY A 77 -8.30 -11.55 -3.27
C GLY A 77 -8.04 -10.11 -2.79
N PHE A 78 -7.07 -9.41 -3.37
CA PHE A 78 -6.95 -7.96 -3.24
C PHE A 78 -6.73 -7.29 -4.60
N LYS A 79 -7.00 -5.98 -4.65
CA LYS A 79 -6.80 -5.12 -5.82
C LYS A 79 -5.96 -3.90 -5.47
N TRP A 80 -4.91 -3.61 -6.22
CA TRP A 80 -4.10 -2.39 -6.07
C TRP A 80 -4.92 -1.11 -6.23
N TYR A 81 -4.59 -0.06 -5.47
CA TYR A 81 -5.34 1.21 -5.54
C TYR A 81 -5.01 2.04 -6.77
N ALA A 82 -3.72 2.37 -6.98
CA ALA A 82 -3.24 3.15 -8.10
C ALA A 82 -1.74 2.96 -8.28
N GLY A 83 -1.24 3.37 -9.46
CA GLY A 83 0.19 3.49 -9.69
C GLY A 83 0.85 4.64 -8.94
N PHE A 84 2.17 4.68 -8.96
CA PHE A 84 3.00 5.72 -8.35
C PHE A 84 4.38 5.78 -9.03
N PRO A 85 5.10 6.93 -8.96
CA PRO A 85 6.43 7.03 -9.57
C PRO A 85 7.45 6.05 -8.95
N PHE A 86 8.27 5.42 -9.80
CA PHE A 86 9.44 4.66 -9.38
C PHE A 86 10.60 5.67 -9.19
N VAL A 87 10.93 5.95 -7.93
CA VAL A 87 11.97 6.89 -7.50
C VAL A 87 13.07 6.20 -6.67
N LEU A 88 14.19 6.90 -6.51
CA LEU A 88 15.37 6.50 -5.74
C LEU A 88 15.54 7.38 -4.48
N ASP A 89 16.53 7.08 -3.63
CA ASP A 89 16.80 7.78 -2.36
C ASP A 89 16.86 9.33 -2.46
N ASP A 90 17.32 9.84 -3.60
CA ASP A 90 17.48 11.28 -3.87
C ASP A 90 16.23 11.93 -4.50
N GLY A 91 15.13 11.17 -4.62
CA GLY A 91 13.89 11.58 -5.26
C GLY A 91 13.92 11.52 -6.79
N THR A 92 15.02 11.09 -7.41
CA THR A 92 15.10 10.97 -8.88
C THR A 92 14.14 9.90 -9.37
N LYS A 93 13.20 10.28 -10.25
CA LYS A 93 12.33 9.35 -10.97
C LYS A 93 13.14 8.60 -12.02
N ILE A 94 13.02 7.27 -12.01
CA ILE A 94 13.60 6.35 -13.02
C ILE A 94 12.54 5.59 -13.82
N GLY A 95 11.28 5.72 -13.45
CA GLY A 95 10.14 5.19 -14.19
C GLY A 95 8.88 5.22 -13.35
N ASP A 96 7.99 4.25 -13.54
CA ASP A 96 6.68 4.20 -12.90
C ASP A 96 6.33 2.78 -12.44
N CYS A 97 5.60 2.71 -11.33
CA CYS A 97 4.91 1.52 -10.88
C CYS A 97 3.44 1.65 -11.29
N GLU A 98 3.06 0.96 -12.36
CA GLU A 98 1.67 0.96 -12.88
C GLU A 98 0.84 -0.12 -12.18
N ALA A 99 -0.46 0.13 -11.97
CA ALA A 99 -1.37 -0.79 -11.29
C ALA A 99 -2.64 -1.01 -12.13
N ASP A 100 -2.93 -2.26 -12.51
CA ASP A 100 -4.10 -2.66 -13.32
C ASP A 100 -5.22 -3.31 -12.48
N GLU A 101 -5.34 -2.89 -11.22
CA GLU A 101 -5.99 -3.59 -10.10
C GLU A 101 -5.37 -4.96 -9.73
N ALA A 102 -5.01 -5.83 -10.67
CA ALA A 102 -4.54 -7.19 -10.37
C ALA A 102 -3.03 -7.27 -10.06
N THR A 103 -2.24 -6.51 -10.81
CA THR A 103 -0.78 -6.51 -10.84
C THR A 103 -0.25 -5.09 -10.66
N LEU A 104 0.81 -4.96 -9.86
CA LEU A 104 1.66 -3.78 -9.78
C LEU A 104 2.92 -4.07 -10.58
N THR A 105 3.23 -3.25 -11.58
CA THR A 105 4.40 -3.42 -12.46
C THR A 105 5.29 -2.19 -12.36
N CYS A 106 6.41 -2.32 -11.65
CA CYS A 106 7.42 -1.27 -11.53
C CYS A 106 8.45 -1.40 -12.65
N THR A 107 8.50 -0.42 -13.55
CA THR A 107 9.35 -0.43 -14.76
C THR A 107 10.33 0.73 -14.76
N VAL A 108 11.59 0.46 -15.10
CA VAL A 108 12.63 1.47 -15.36
C VAL A 108 12.47 2.00 -16.78
N THR A 109 12.10 3.27 -16.93
CA THR A 109 11.99 3.97 -18.22
C THR A 109 13.21 4.84 -18.52
N GLU A 110 13.94 5.26 -17.50
CA GLU A 110 15.13 6.12 -17.62
C GLU A 110 16.21 5.69 -16.62
N VAL A 111 17.49 5.78 -17.03
CA VAL A 111 18.64 5.59 -16.13
C VAL A 111 19.43 6.89 -16.08
N PRO A 112 19.36 7.66 -14.98
CA PRO A 112 20.07 8.93 -14.86
C PRO A 112 21.59 8.75 -14.99
N ALA A 113 22.28 9.73 -15.56
CA ALA A 113 23.73 9.69 -15.74
C ALA A 113 24.50 9.49 -14.40
N SER A 114 23.95 10.00 -13.29
CA SER A 114 24.47 9.80 -11.94
C SER A 114 24.38 8.35 -11.43
N TYR A 115 23.67 7.46 -12.12
CA TYR A 115 23.50 6.03 -11.82
C TYR A 115 24.11 5.10 -12.88
N ALA A 116 24.59 5.62 -14.01
CA ALA A 116 25.09 4.83 -15.14
C ALA A 116 26.29 3.91 -14.81
N ASP A 117 27.08 4.23 -13.79
CA ASP A 117 28.25 3.45 -13.32
C ASP A 117 28.01 2.70 -12.00
N LYS A 118 26.79 2.72 -11.47
CA LYS A 118 26.45 2.00 -10.22
C LYS A 118 26.09 0.55 -10.51
N THR A 119 26.39 -0.32 -9.56
CA THR A 119 26.04 -1.74 -9.60
C THR A 119 25.33 -2.14 -8.33
N ASP A 120 24.63 -3.27 -8.36
CA ASP A 120 24.03 -3.87 -7.17
C ASP A 120 23.09 -2.90 -6.44
N VAL A 121 22.33 -2.11 -7.20
CA VAL A 121 21.38 -1.12 -6.66
C VAL A 121 20.26 -1.87 -5.98
N THR A 122 19.98 -1.54 -4.73
CA THR A 122 18.91 -2.14 -3.93
C THR A 122 17.94 -1.07 -3.46
N GLY A 123 16.71 -1.44 -3.16
CA GLY A 123 15.74 -0.49 -2.61
C GLY A 123 14.52 -1.20 -2.03
N ASN A 124 13.64 -0.41 -1.44
CA ASN A 124 12.37 -0.85 -0.92
C ASN A 124 11.23 -0.42 -1.86
N PHE A 125 10.11 -1.11 -1.75
CA PHE A 125 8.82 -0.63 -2.24
C PHE A 125 7.76 -0.84 -1.15
N HIS A 126 6.77 0.05 -1.14
CA HIS A 126 5.53 -0.16 -0.41
C HIS A 126 4.38 0.22 -1.33
N ALA A 127 3.29 -0.55 -1.28
CA ALA A 127 2.12 -0.32 -2.11
C ALA A 127 0.84 -0.70 -1.35
N ARG A 128 -0.23 0.06 -1.61
CA ARG A 128 -1.54 -0.13 -1.00
C ARG A 128 -2.50 -0.77 -2.00
N ALA A 129 -3.30 -1.68 -1.48
CA ALA A 129 -4.37 -2.38 -2.14
C ALA A 129 -5.62 -2.39 -1.24
N ARG A 130 -6.73 -2.88 -1.77
CA ARG A 130 -7.98 -3.13 -1.06
C ARG A 130 -8.35 -4.60 -1.15
N LEU A 131 -8.91 -5.16 -0.08
CA LEU A 131 -9.53 -6.49 -0.15
C LEU A 131 -10.66 -6.47 -1.19
N SER A 132 -10.76 -7.50 -2.02
CA SER A 132 -11.76 -7.60 -3.09
C SER A 132 -12.88 -8.57 -2.72
N ASP A 133 -14.00 -8.51 -3.44
CA ASP A 133 -15.11 -9.44 -3.29
C ASP A 133 -14.71 -10.90 -3.55
N ALA A 134 -13.62 -11.14 -4.31
CA ALA A 134 -13.08 -12.49 -4.53
C ALA A 134 -12.45 -13.11 -3.28
N ALA A 135 -12.14 -12.31 -2.25
CA ALA A 135 -11.72 -12.84 -0.95
C ALA A 135 -12.89 -13.42 -0.14
N VAL A 136 -14.15 -13.10 -0.44
CA VAL A 136 -15.28 -13.48 0.42
C VAL A 136 -15.38 -15.01 0.57
N GLY A 137 -15.40 -15.49 1.82
CA GLY A 137 -15.37 -16.91 2.18
C GLY A 137 -13.97 -17.52 2.33
N THR A 138 -12.89 -16.78 2.05
CA THR A 138 -11.48 -17.24 2.18
C THR A 138 -10.82 -16.71 3.46
N GLU A 139 -9.72 -17.33 3.87
CA GLU A 139 -8.93 -16.96 5.06
C GLU A 139 -7.64 -16.19 4.71
N ASP A 140 -7.12 -16.38 3.48
CA ASP A 140 -5.85 -15.85 3.00
C ASP A 140 -5.80 -15.77 1.46
N THR A 141 -4.74 -15.15 0.93
CA THR A 141 -4.33 -15.23 -0.49
C THR A 141 -2.83 -15.44 -0.62
N GLN A 142 -2.40 -15.95 -1.78
CA GLN A 142 -0.98 -15.95 -2.16
C GLN A 142 -0.60 -14.68 -2.93
N ILE A 143 0.59 -14.14 -2.64
CA ILE A 143 1.23 -13.04 -3.36
C ILE A 143 2.27 -13.63 -4.32
N VAL A 144 2.21 -13.19 -5.57
CA VAL A 144 3.09 -13.61 -6.66
C VAL A 144 4.05 -12.46 -7.00
N VAL A 145 5.34 -12.74 -7.03
CA VAL A 145 6.37 -11.81 -7.53
C VAL A 145 7.06 -12.45 -8.74
N ASN A 146 7.13 -11.72 -9.85
CA ASN A 146 7.72 -12.18 -11.12
C ASN A 146 7.25 -13.61 -11.53
N GLY A 147 5.96 -13.90 -11.35
CA GLY A 147 5.35 -15.21 -11.67
C GLY A 147 5.57 -16.32 -10.63
N GLN A 148 6.27 -16.07 -9.52
CA GLN A 148 6.50 -17.04 -8.44
C GLN A 148 5.75 -16.66 -7.17
N VAL A 149 5.14 -17.64 -6.48
CA VAL A 149 4.52 -17.40 -5.17
C VAL A 149 5.63 -17.17 -4.13
N THR A 150 5.65 -15.99 -3.50
CA THR A 150 6.66 -15.63 -2.50
C THR A 150 6.12 -15.51 -1.08
N ARG A 151 4.81 -15.31 -0.89
CA ARG A 151 4.22 -15.05 0.42
C ARG A 151 2.73 -15.41 0.47
N THR A 152 2.24 -15.80 1.65
CA THR A 152 0.81 -15.82 1.99
C THR A 152 0.45 -14.58 2.81
N LEU A 153 -0.66 -13.92 2.47
CA LEU A 153 -1.28 -12.85 3.26
C LEU A 153 -2.57 -13.40 3.88
N VAL A 154 -2.59 -13.50 5.21
CA VAL A 154 -3.79 -13.87 5.98
C VAL A 154 -4.68 -12.64 6.15
N TRP A 155 -5.99 -12.80 5.92
CA TRP A 155 -6.94 -11.70 6.10
C TRP A 155 -7.10 -11.36 7.59
N GLY A 156 -7.11 -10.06 7.89
CA GLY A 156 -7.09 -9.56 9.26
C GLY A 156 -5.73 -9.66 9.96
N ASP A 157 -4.65 -10.06 9.29
CA ASP A 157 -3.28 -9.91 9.79
C ASP A 157 -2.87 -8.44 9.74
N ARG A 158 -3.20 -7.72 10.82
CA ARG A 158 -3.05 -6.26 10.90
C ARG A 158 -1.63 -5.83 11.24
N ASP A 159 -0.88 -6.66 11.95
CA ASP A 159 0.48 -6.40 12.41
C ASP A 159 1.56 -7.00 11.47
N GLY A 160 1.22 -8.00 10.66
CA GLY A 160 2.12 -8.71 9.76
C GLY A 160 2.75 -9.94 10.41
N SER A 161 2.05 -10.54 11.37
CA SER A 161 2.48 -11.69 12.17
C SER A 161 2.41 -13.01 11.42
N GLY A 162 1.71 -13.06 10.28
CA GLY A 162 1.33 -14.29 9.57
C GLY A 162 0.07 -14.94 10.14
N THR A 163 -0.64 -14.28 11.05
CA THR A 163 -1.87 -14.76 11.68
C THR A 163 -2.92 -13.66 11.75
N CYS A 164 -4.20 -14.00 11.75
CA CYS A 164 -5.24 -12.98 11.92
C CYS A 164 -5.19 -12.36 13.33
N THR A 165 -5.13 -11.03 13.39
CA THR A 165 -5.09 -10.24 14.63
C THR A 165 -6.24 -9.22 14.74
N ASN A 166 -7.08 -9.05 13.70
CA ASN A 166 -8.30 -8.25 13.73
C ASN A 166 -9.43 -8.85 12.86
N ASP A 167 -10.68 -8.77 13.32
CA ASP A 167 -11.88 -9.23 12.58
C ASP A 167 -11.93 -10.77 12.31
N CYS A 168 -11.29 -11.57 13.18
CA CYS A 168 -10.97 -12.99 12.94
C CYS A 168 -12.10 -14.00 13.23
N SER A 169 -13.33 -13.56 13.49
CA SER A 169 -14.45 -14.45 13.88
C SER A 169 -15.01 -15.30 12.74
N THR A 170 -14.78 -14.87 11.50
CA THR A 170 -15.25 -15.51 10.26
C THR A 170 -14.17 -15.35 9.18
N PRO A 171 -14.24 -16.11 8.07
CA PRO A 171 -13.51 -15.79 6.84
C PRO A 171 -13.83 -14.38 6.33
N ALA A 172 -13.12 -13.92 5.29
CA ALA A 172 -13.37 -12.64 4.67
C ALA A 172 -14.83 -12.48 4.21
N HIS A 173 -15.37 -11.28 4.35
CA HIS A 173 -16.80 -10.99 4.20
C HIS A 173 -17.05 -9.55 3.72
N PHE A 174 -18.28 -9.25 3.31
CA PHE A 174 -18.66 -7.87 2.97
C PHE A 174 -18.57 -6.93 4.18
N GLU A 175 -18.21 -5.67 3.93
CA GLU A 175 -18.22 -4.57 4.90
C GLU A 175 -19.44 -4.58 5.83
N TYR A 176 -19.25 -4.27 7.11
CA TYR A 176 -20.37 -4.15 8.06
C TYR A 176 -21.29 -2.98 7.69
N ALA A 177 -22.58 -3.28 7.51
CA ALA A 177 -23.64 -2.29 7.35
C ALA A 177 -24.12 -1.81 8.73
N ALA A 178 -23.18 -1.43 9.59
CA ALA A 178 -23.45 -1.00 10.96
C ALA A 178 -24.47 0.16 10.97
N PRO A 179 -25.55 0.08 11.78
CA PRO A 179 -26.54 1.16 11.93
C PRO A 179 -25.93 2.38 12.64
N GLU A 180 -25.27 3.22 11.86
CA GLU A 180 -24.70 4.50 12.29
C GLU A 180 -24.98 5.59 11.26
N THR A 181 -25.03 6.84 11.71
CA THR A 181 -25.20 8.02 10.86
C THR A 181 -23.90 8.81 10.83
N ILE A 182 -23.22 8.77 9.69
CA ILE A 182 -21.84 9.23 9.53
C ILE A 182 -21.59 9.70 8.10
N LYS A 183 -20.72 10.71 7.96
CA LYS A 183 -20.11 11.09 6.68
C LYS A 183 -18.63 10.68 6.74
N PHE A 184 -18.10 10.20 5.63
CA PHE A 184 -16.69 9.79 5.51
C PHE A 184 -16.19 10.04 4.09
N GLY A 185 -14.86 10.06 3.91
CA GLY A 185 -14.24 10.19 2.60
C GLY A 185 -12.95 9.40 2.48
N TRP A 186 -12.52 9.15 1.24
CA TRP A 186 -11.34 8.34 0.91
C TRP A 186 -10.67 8.85 -0.37
N THR A 187 -9.38 8.55 -0.54
CA THR A 187 -8.65 8.86 -1.78
C THR A 187 -8.97 7.84 -2.87
N ASN A 188 -9.36 8.30 -4.05
CA ASN A 188 -9.49 7.50 -5.27
C ASN A 188 -8.13 7.36 -5.99
N ALA A 189 -8.09 6.54 -7.04
CA ALA A 189 -6.86 6.26 -7.78
C ALA A 189 -6.28 7.49 -8.51
N ASP A 190 -7.16 8.40 -8.93
CA ASP A 190 -6.86 9.69 -9.59
C ASP A 190 -6.61 10.84 -8.58
N GLN A 191 -6.33 10.50 -7.31
CA GLN A 191 -6.17 11.43 -6.18
C GLN A 191 -7.43 12.25 -5.81
N SER A 192 -8.54 12.11 -6.54
CA SER A 192 -9.81 12.72 -6.15
C SER A 192 -10.32 12.14 -4.82
N ILE A 193 -11.15 12.88 -4.10
CA ILE A 193 -11.74 12.41 -2.84
C ILE A 193 -13.16 11.92 -3.08
N GLY A 194 -13.38 10.63 -2.90
CA GLY A 194 -14.71 10.04 -2.83
C GLY A 194 -15.35 10.29 -1.46
N TRP A 195 -16.67 10.41 -1.43
CA TRP A 195 -17.44 10.67 -0.21
C TRP A 195 -18.55 9.65 -0.02
N GLY A 196 -18.86 9.33 1.23
CA GLY A 196 -20.00 8.50 1.63
C GLY A 196 -20.81 9.19 2.70
N ILE A 197 -22.14 9.20 2.54
CA ILE A 197 -23.09 9.66 3.56
C ILE A 197 -23.95 8.45 3.93
N LYS A 198 -23.71 7.86 5.10
CA LYS A 198 -24.44 6.69 5.62
C LYS A 198 -25.38 7.12 6.75
N TRP A 199 -26.58 6.55 6.82
CA TRP A 199 -27.53 6.88 7.88
C TRP A 199 -28.47 5.73 8.27
N VAL A 200 -28.79 5.68 9.56
CA VAL A 200 -29.82 4.79 10.11
C VAL A 200 -31.19 5.19 9.60
N VAL A 201 -31.98 4.20 9.19
CA VAL A 201 -33.32 4.42 8.65
C VAL A 201 -34.44 3.90 9.55
N GLU A 202 -35.56 4.61 9.53
CA GLU A 202 -36.82 4.25 10.20
C GLU A 202 -37.87 3.91 9.13
N ALA A 203 -38.63 2.84 9.32
CA ALA A 203 -39.60 2.37 8.34
C ALA A 203 -40.69 3.43 8.06
N GLY A 204 -40.92 3.72 6.77
CA GLY A 204 -41.91 4.70 6.31
C GLY A 204 -41.52 6.17 6.51
N LYS A 205 -40.32 6.46 7.02
CA LYS A 205 -39.83 7.83 7.22
C LYS A 205 -39.16 8.37 5.96
N ALA A 206 -39.57 9.57 5.54
CA ALA A 206 -38.87 10.31 4.50
C ALA A 206 -37.60 10.99 5.07
N TYR A 207 -36.56 11.02 4.24
CA TYR A 207 -35.28 11.66 4.52
C TYR A 207 -34.98 12.70 3.45
N THR A 208 -34.53 13.87 3.87
CA THR A 208 -33.97 14.92 3.02
C THR A 208 -32.48 15.02 3.31
N LEU A 209 -31.66 14.75 2.30
CA LEU A 209 -30.21 14.91 2.34
C LEU A 209 -29.83 16.11 1.50
N THR A 210 -28.91 16.94 2.00
CA THR A 210 -28.31 18.04 1.23
C THR A 210 -26.80 17.97 1.42
N ASP A 211 -26.02 18.06 0.35
CA ASP A 211 -24.55 18.16 0.43
C ASP A 211 -24.11 19.57 0.01
N GLU A 212 -23.22 20.20 0.79
CA GLU A 212 -22.88 21.62 0.60
C GLU A 212 -22.02 21.89 -0.63
N THR A 213 -21.29 20.88 -1.13
CA THR A 213 -20.32 21.07 -2.22
C THR A 213 -20.40 20.04 -3.32
N ASN A 214 -20.78 18.79 -3.02
CA ASN A 214 -20.69 17.68 -3.95
C ASN A 214 -22.09 17.29 -4.47
N GLN A 215 -22.19 16.96 -5.76
CA GLN A 215 -23.47 16.58 -6.36
C GLN A 215 -23.95 15.23 -5.79
N LEU A 216 -25.19 15.17 -5.31
CA LEU A 216 -25.81 13.94 -4.81
C LEU A 216 -26.30 13.06 -5.98
N PRO A 217 -26.15 11.72 -5.91
CA PRO A 217 -26.76 10.82 -6.87
C PRO A 217 -28.26 10.66 -6.60
N LYS A 218 -29.03 10.20 -7.60
CA LYS A 218 -30.41 9.70 -7.40
C LYS A 218 -30.42 8.36 -6.68
N ALA A 219 -29.49 7.47 -7.02
CA ALA A 219 -29.44 6.12 -6.52
C ALA A 219 -28.96 6.06 -5.06
N VAL A 220 -29.76 5.43 -4.20
CA VAL A 220 -29.47 5.15 -2.79
C VAL A 220 -29.26 3.64 -2.61
N LYS A 221 -28.19 3.25 -1.92
CA LYS A 221 -27.92 1.86 -1.53
C LYS A 221 -28.44 1.63 -0.12
N CYS A 222 -29.27 0.63 0.11
CA CYS A 222 -29.79 0.28 1.43
C CYS A 222 -29.52 -1.18 1.76
N SER A 223 -29.24 -1.51 3.02
CA SER A 223 -29.10 -2.89 3.50
C SER A 223 -30.18 -3.23 4.52
N SER A 224 -30.75 -4.42 4.39
CA SER A 224 -31.60 -5.07 5.39
C SER A 224 -30.83 -6.06 6.29
N GLY A 225 -29.54 -6.28 6.00
CA GLY A 225 -28.65 -7.20 6.70
C GLY A 225 -27.56 -6.51 7.53
N PRO A 226 -26.72 -7.29 8.24
CA PRO A 226 -25.62 -6.76 9.04
C PRO A 226 -24.40 -6.31 8.21
N THR A 227 -24.35 -6.66 6.93
CA THR A 227 -23.28 -6.35 5.98
C THR A 227 -23.85 -5.73 4.70
N TRP A 228 -22.98 -5.24 3.83
CA TRP A 228 -23.31 -4.79 2.47
C TRP A 228 -23.36 -5.93 1.44
N ASP A 229 -23.72 -7.15 1.89
CA ASP A 229 -23.90 -8.32 1.03
C ASP A 229 -24.94 -8.06 -0.06
N PRO A 230 -24.67 -8.35 -1.35
CA PRO A 230 -25.63 -8.21 -2.44
C PRO A 230 -26.98 -8.89 -2.21
N ALA A 231 -27.04 -9.99 -1.44
CA ALA A 231 -28.28 -10.70 -1.13
C ALA A 231 -29.19 -9.95 -0.14
N THR A 232 -28.65 -9.03 0.67
CA THR A 232 -29.42 -8.19 1.62
C THR A 232 -29.40 -6.71 1.26
N THR A 233 -28.77 -6.35 0.14
CA THR A 233 -28.57 -4.97 -0.31
C THR A 233 -29.44 -4.66 -1.52
N THR A 234 -30.05 -3.48 -1.54
CA THR A 234 -30.83 -2.98 -2.68
C THR A 234 -30.36 -1.59 -3.09
N TRP A 235 -30.59 -1.25 -4.36
CA TRP A 235 -30.48 0.11 -4.88
C TRP A 235 -31.88 0.63 -5.21
N THR A 236 -32.16 1.89 -4.89
CA THR A 236 -33.46 2.53 -5.18
C THR A 236 -33.23 4.02 -5.40
N ASP A 237 -33.87 4.60 -6.41
CA ASP A 237 -33.76 6.03 -6.68
C ASP A 237 -34.61 6.87 -5.73
N GLY A 238 -34.02 7.95 -5.21
CA GLY A 238 -34.75 9.07 -4.61
C GLY A 238 -35.12 10.15 -5.63
N THR A 239 -35.78 11.20 -5.16
CA THR A 239 -36.06 12.41 -5.95
C THR A 239 -34.99 13.46 -5.68
N LEU A 240 -34.17 13.74 -6.69
CA LEU A 240 -33.07 14.70 -6.65
C LEU A 240 -33.50 16.06 -7.23
N ASP A 241 -33.32 17.12 -6.45
CA ASP A 241 -33.25 18.50 -6.92
C ASP A 241 -31.77 18.89 -7.03
N GLU A 242 -31.28 18.91 -8.26
CA GLU A 242 -29.90 19.26 -8.59
C GLU A 242 -29.58 20.73 -8.26
N SER A 243 -30.57 21.62 -8.35
CA SER A 243 -30.40 23.06 -8.09
C SER A 243 -30.31 23.39 -6.60
N ALA A 244 -31.05 22.64 -5.77
CA ALA A 244 -31.02 22.74 -4.32
C ALA A 244 -29.99 21.78 -3.67
N HIS A 245 -29.18 21.07 -4.48
CA HIS A 245 -28.24 20.03 -4.03
C HIS A 245 -28.87 19.01 -3.06
N THR A 246 -30.15 18.68 -3.28
CA THR A 246 -30.99 18.00 -2.29
C THR A 246 -31.62 16.72 -2.84
N LEU A 247 -31.42 15.62 -2.12
CA LEU A 247 -32.03 14.32 -2.38
C LEU A 247 -33.13 14.04 -1.35
N THR A 248 -34.33 13.73 -1.80
CA THR A 248 -35.41 13.23 -0.94
C THR A 248 -35.65 11.74 -1.19
N PHE A 249 -35.80 10.96 -0.12
CA PHE A 249 -35.82 9.49 -0.21
C PHE A 249 -36.65 8.86 0.91
N THR A 250 -37.42 7.82 0.56
CA THR A 250 -38.12 6.96 1.53
C THR A 250 -37.54 5.54 1.41
N PRO A 251 -36.90 5.01 2.46
CA PRO A 251 -36.23 3.71 2.41
C PRO A 251 -37.18 2.53 2.11
N PRO A 252 -36.72 1.51 1.36
CA PRO A 252 -37.44 0.25 1.22
C PRO A 252 -37.75 -0.38 2.58
N ALA A 253 -38.94 -0.99 2.72
CA ALA A 253 -39.35 -1.63 3.96
C ALA A 253 -38.36 -2.72 4.39
N GLY A 254 -37.99 -2.73 5.68
CA GLY A 254 -37.00 -3.66 6.23
C GLY A 254 -35.54 -3.22 6.10
N SER A 255 -35.25 -2.07 5.46
CA SER A 255 -33.91 -1.48 5.50
C SER A 255 -33.53 -1.05 6.93
N LEU A 256 -32.25 -1.24 7.29
CA LEU A 256 -31.68 -0.83 8.59
C LEU A 256 -30.80 0.41 8.45
N VAL A 257 -30.06 0.50 7.35
CA VAL A 257 -29.13 1.59 7.02
C VAL A 257 -29.15 1.84 5.52
N CYS A 258 -28.97 3.09 5.11
CA CYS A 258 -28.77 3.48 3.72
C CYS A 258 -27.51 4.33 3.55
N ILE A 259 -26.96 4.37 2.34
CA ILE A 259 -25.79 5.15 1.97
C ILE A 259 -25.96 5.75 0.56
N VAL A 260 -25.46 6.96 0.39
CA VAL A 260 -25.22 7.59 -0.92
C VAL A 260 -23.76 7.96 -1.06
N TYR A 261 -23.30 8.00 -2.30
CA TYR A 261 -21.95 8.41 -2.68
C TYR A 261 -22.05 9.67 -3.54
N PRO A 262 -21.86 10.89 -2.96
CA PRO A 262 -21.75 12.11 -3.74
C PRO A 262 -20.63 12.00 -4.79
N ALA A 263 -20.74 12.80 -5.86
CA ALA A 263 -19.67 12.96 -6.85
C ALA A 263 -18.33 13.30 -6.15
N ALA A 264 -17.21 12.76 -6.63
CA ALA A 264 -15.91 12.97 -6.02
C ALA A 264 -15.47 14.44 -6.09
N THR A 265 -14.75 14.91 -5.06
CA THR A 265 -14.05 16.21 -5.14
C THR A 265 -12.77 16.03 -5.94
N THR A 266 -12.63 16.76 -7.05
CA THR A 266 -11.42 16.76 -7.88
C THR A 266 -10.20 17.21 -7.08
N HIS A 267 -9.05 16.55 -7.28
CA HIS A 267 -7.79 16.99 -6.69
C HIS A 267 -7.39 18.38 -7.20
N VAL A 268 -6.87 19.21 -6.29
CA VAL A 268 -6.21 20.49 -6.58
C VAL A 268 -4.76 20.37 -6.14
N GLU A 269 -3.83 20.66 -7.06
CA GLU A 269 -2.39 20.58 -6.80
C GLU A 269 -1.99 21.44 -5.59
N GLY A 270 -1.19 20.88 -4.68
CA GLY A 270 -0.80 21.52 -3.42
C GLY A 270 -1.86 21.49 -2.31
N GLN A 271 -3.05 20.90 -2.55
CA GLN A 271 -4.05 20.64 -1.52
C GLN A 271 -4.18 19.14 -1.23
N ASP A 272 -3.66 18.72 -0.07
CA ASP A 272 -3.73 17.32 0.38
C ASP A 272 -4.94 17.01 1.26
N THR A 273 -5.66 18.02 1.78
CA THR A 273 -6.76 17.83 2.73
C THR A 273 -8.04 18.49 2.24
N TYR A 274 -9.15 17.75 2.32
CA TYR A 274 -10.47 18.13 1.82
C TYR A 274 -11.49 17.92 2.93
N THR A 275 -12.40 18.87 3.07
CA THR A 275 -13.50 18.82 4.04
C THR A 275 -14.81 19.00 3.31
N ASN A 276 -15.77 18.14 3.59
CA ASN A 276 -17.08 18.16 2.94
C ASN A 276 -18.17 17.97 4.00
N ARG A 277 -19.23 18.76 3.91
CA ARG A 277 -20.36 18.81 4.84
C ARG A 277 -21.64 18.40 4.13
N ALA A 278 -22.51 17.73 4.87
CA ALA A 278 -23.87 17.42 4.44
C ALA A 278 -24.84 17.62 5.60
N THR A 279 -26.13 17.60 5.31
CA THR A 279 -27.18 17.49 6.32
C THR A 279 -28.11 16.33 6.00
N ILE A 280 -28.69 15.73 7.05
CA ILE A 280 -29.78 14.75 6.94
C ILE A 280 -30.91 15.23 7.86
N ASN A 281 -32.06 15.56 7.26
CA ASN A 281 -33.19 16.18 7.96
C ASN A 281 -32.76 17.40 8.81
N GLY A 282 -31.87 18.24 8.25
CA GLY A 282 -31.30 19.44 8.89
C GLY A 282 -30.20 19.18 9.94
N LYS A 283 -29.85 17.93 10.25
CA LYS A 283 -28.72 17.61 11.13
C LYS A 283 -27.43 17.55 10.33
N SER A 284 -26.44 18.38 10.69
CA SER A 284 -25.15 18.43 9.99
C SER A 284 -24.28 17.20 10.25
N LEU A 285 -23.53 16.79 9.22
CA LEU A 285 -22.46 15.81 9.23
C LEU A 285 -21.25 16.42 8.50
N GLU A 286 -20.06 16.16 8.99
CA GLU A 286 -18.80 16.61 8.41
C GLU A 286 -17.84 15.44 8.29
N ALA A 287 -17.06 15.43 7.21
CA ALA A 287 -15.91 14.56 7.08
C ALA A 287 -14.72 15.36 6.52
N THR A 288 -13.53 15.02 7.00
CA THR A 288 -12.26 15.48 6.44
C THR A 288 -11.48 14.26 5.98
N ALA A 289 -10.99 14.31 4.74
CA ALA A 289 -10.16 13.27 4.14
C ALA A 289 -8.84 13.89 3.67
N THR A 290 -7.76 13.12 3.81
CA THR A 290 -6.42 13.49 3.34
C THR A 290 -6.01 12.55 2.22
N ILE A 291 -5.34 13.08 1.20
CA ILE A 291 -4.75 12.30 0.11
C ILE A 291 -3.71 11.35 0.71
N LYS A 292 -3.87 10.06 0.44
CA LYS A 292 -2.89 9.03 0.76
C LYS A 292 -2.17 8.61 -0.52
N ALA A 293 -0.84 8.63 -0.53
CA ALA A 293 -0.04 8.06 -1.61
C ALA A 293 -0.38 6.56 -1.79
N SER A 294 -0.55 6.08 -3.02
CA SER A 294 -0.88 4.67 -3.30
C SER A 294 0.30 3.72 -3.06
N GLY A 295 1.51 4.27 -3.00
CA GLY A 295 2.74 3.57 -2.67
C GLY A 295 3.94 4.46 -2.92
N GLY A 296 5.13 3.86 -2.92
CA GLY A 296 6.38 4.50 -3.26
C GLY A 296 7.54 3.52 -3.25
N THR A 297 8.63 3.90 -3.88
CA THR A 297 9.92 3.19 -3.85
C THR A 297 11.01 4.07 -3.25
N ASP A 298 12.11 3.46 -2.83
CA ASP A 298 13.40 4.11 -2.62
C ASP A 298 14.50 3.29 -3.31
N GLY A 299 15.77 3.70 -3.20
CA GLY A 299 16.86 2.95 -3.83
C GLY A 299 18.25 3.54 -3.60
N ASP A 300 19.16 2.71 -3.10
CA ASP A 300 20.49 3.09 -2.64
C ASP A 300 21.46 3.35 -3.80
N GLY A 301 21.46 4.59 -4.27
CA GLY A 301 22.39 5.08 -5.27
C GLY A 301 23.85 5.21 -4.81
N LYS A 302 24.38 4.27 -4.02
CA LYS A 302 25.65 4.45 -3.29
C LYS A 302 26.71 3.41 -3.61
N THR A 303 26.33 2.25 -4.14
CA THR A 303 27.24 1.18 -4.58
C THR A 303 27.89 1.50 -5.94
N LYS A 304 29.10 2.07 -5.87
CA LYS A 304 30.04 2.09 -7.00
C LYS A 304 31.11 1.00 -6.77
N PRO A 305 31.42 0.15 -7.75
CA PRO A 305 32.55 -0.77 -7.64
C PRO A 305 33.83 -0.03 -7.28
N GLN A 306 34.52 -0.48 -6.23
CA GLN A 306 35.89 -0.03 -5.99
C GLN A 306 36.74 -0.43 -7.21
N PRO A 307 37.51 0.50 -7.83
CA PRO A 307 38.35 0.16 -8.97
C PRO A 307 39.23 -1.04 -8.65
N ALA A 308 39.25 -2.04 -9.53
CA ALA A 308 40.13 -3.19 -9.37
C ALA A 308 41.57 -2.68 -9.20
N PRO A 309 42.32 -3.16 -8.18
CA PRO A 309 43.66 -2.65 -7.93
C PRO A 309 44.52 -2.89 -9.18
N VAL A 310 45.11 -1.82 -9.68
CA VAL A 310 46.01 -1.86 -10.84
C VAL A 310 47.09 -2.92 -10.58
N PRO A 311 47.35 -3.87 -11.50
CA PRO A 311 48.36 -4.90 -11.28
C PRO A 311 49.69 -4.28 -10.88
N SER A 312 50.14 -4.60 -9.66
CA SER A 312 51.43 -4.13 -9.14
C SER A 312 52.56 -4.63 -10.06
N PRO A 313 53.54 -3.79 -10.41
CA PRO A 313 54.63 -4.20 -11.30
C PRO A 313 55.38 -5.41 -10.72
N LEU A 314 55.60 -6.40 -11.58
CA LEU A 314 56.15 -7.70 -11.21
C LEU A 314 57.51 -7.55 -10.49
N PRO A 315 57.73 -8.13 -9.30
CA PRO A 315 59.01 -8.01 -8.60
C PRO A 315 60.13 -8.69 -9.39
N LYS A 316 61.28 -8.02 -9.43
CA LYS A 316 62.50 -8.47 -10.13
C LYS A 316 62.98 -9.82 -9.56
N PRO A 317 63.41 -10.79 -10.39
CA PRO A 317 63.79 -12.12 -9.90
C PRO A 317 64.96 -12.08 -8.91
N SER A 318 64.76 -12.76 -7.78
CA SER A 318 65.74 -12.90 -6.70
C SER A 318 66.80 -13.97 -7.04
N PRO A 319 68.08 -13.83 -6.62
CA PRO A 319 69.14 -14.76 -6.96
C PRO A 319 68.99 -16.15 -6.31
N LYS A 320 69.57 -17.15 -6.99
CA LYS A 320 69.49 -18.59 -6.71
C LYS A 320 70.12 -18.97 -5.36
N PRO A 321 69.48 -19.84 -4.54
CA PRO A 321 70.06 -20.33 -3.29
C PRO A 321 71.17 -21.39 -3.50
N SER A 322 72.10 -21.44 -2.54
CA SER A 322 73.21 -22.42 -2.46
C SER A 322 72.78 -23.72 -1.75
N PRO A 323 73.55 -24.83 -1.83
CA PRO A 323 73.07 -26.16 -1.48
C PRO A 323 73.09 -26.51 0.02
N VAL A 324 72.33 -27.56 0.31
CA VAL A 324 71.97 -28.15 1.62
C VAL A 324 73.05 -29.12 2.14
N PRO A 325 73.26 -29.23 3.48
CA PRO A 325 73.81 -30.43 4.13
C PRO A 325 72.73 -31.34 4.75
N THR A 326 73.06 -32.64 4.82
CA THR A 326 72.20 -33.83 4.99
C THR A 326 71.62 -34.10 6.40
N PRO A 327 70.60 -34.98 6.51
CA PRO A 327 69.96 -35.35 7.79
C PRO A 327 70.76 -36.38 8.61
N SER A 328 70.34 -36.60 9.85
CA SER A 328 70.77 -37.71 10.73
C SER A 328 69.56 -38.27 11.48
N ASP A 329 69.61 -39.57 11.78
CA ASP A 329 68.44 -40.43 12.02
C ASP A 329 67.82 -40.42 13.44
N GLU A 330 66.63 -41.05 13.48
CA GLU A 330 65.69 -41.41 14.57
C GLU A 330 66.26 -42.51 15.54
N PRO A 331 65.51 -43.19 16.48
CA PRO A 331 64.06 -43.19 16.79
C PRO A 331 63.61 -43.25 18.29
N GLN A 332 62.26 -43.23 18.45
CA GLN A 332 61.43 -44.00 19.40
C GLN A 332 61.28 -43.65 20.91
N SER A 333 60.03 -43.41 21.34
CA SER A 333 59.26 -44.26 22.29
C SER A 333 57.81 -43.79 22.51
N ALA A 334 56.91 -44.71 22.91
CA ALA A 334 55.46 -44.51 23.15
C ALA A 334 55.02 -45.25 24.46
N PRO A 335 53.71 -45.45 24.79
CA PRO A 335 52.77 -44.47 25.37
C PRO A 335 52.04 -44.95 26.67
N SER A 336 50.98 -44.22 27.10
CA SER A 336 49.89 -44.60 28.07
C SER A 336 50.16 -44.36 29.59
N PRO A 337 49.14 -44.34 30.51
CA PRO A 337 47.67 -44.44 30.36
C PRO A 337 46.79 -43.40 31.13
N MET A 338 45.48 -43.63 31.06
CA MET A 338 44.29 -42.91 31.61
C MET A 338 44.04 -43.10 33.13
N PRO A 339 43.18 -42.27 33.78
CA PRO A 339 42.07 -42.83 34.59
C PRO A 339 40.70 -42.13 34.41
N THR A 340 39.62 -42.81 34.88
CA THR A 340 38.19 -42.52 34.61
C THR A 340 37.40 -42.08 35.90
N PRO A 341 36.05 -42.12 36.05
CA PRO A 341 35.27 -40.99 36.59
C PRO A 341 34.62 -41.23 37.98
N THR A 342 33.96 -40.22 38.57
CA THR A 342 33.03 -40.28 39.74
C THR A 342 32.46 -38.87 40.02
N THR A 343 31.20 -38.57 40.37
CA THR A 343 29.86 -39.24 40.31
C THR A 343 28.75 -38.16 40.42
N ALA A 344 27.52 -38.44 39.96
CA ALA A 344 26.27 -37.83 40.47
C ALA A 344 25.50 -38.90 41.29
N PRO A 345 24.53 -38.56 42.19
CA PRO A 345 23.15 -38.35 41.71
C PRO A 345 22.16 -37.51 42.59
N THR A 346 20.97 -37.28 42.00
CA THR A 346 19.61 -37.18 42.60
C THR A 346 19.09 -35.89 43.29
N PRO A 347 17.74 -35.63 43.23
CA PRO A 347 17.15 -34.31 43.45
C PRO A 347 16.13 -34.22 44.61
N GLY A 348 15.59 -33.02 44.86
CA GLY A 348 14.48 -32.78 45.80
C GLY A 348 13.43 -31.78 45.32
N THR A 349 12.17 -32.23 45.21
CA THR A 349 10.93 -31.41 45.25
C THR A 349 10.79 -30.72 46.63
N VAL A 350 10.00 -29.65 46.89
CA VAL A 350 8.52 -29.51 46.78
C VAL A 350 8.08 -28.01 46.87
N LYS A 351 7.20 -27.55 45.96
CA LYS A 351 5.95 -26.70 46.04
C LYS A 351 5.55 -26.00 47.40
N PRO A 352 4.69 -24.91 47.48
CA PRO A 352 4.26 -23.83 46.55
C PRO A 352 4.28 -22.37 47.13
N ALA A 353 3.94 -21.40 46.26
CA ALA A 353 3.27 -20.08 46.42
C ALA A 353 2.82 -19.53 47.80
N PRO A 354 2.69 -18.18 47.88
CA PRO A 354 1.39 -17.61 48.21
C PRO A 354 0.82 -16.59 47.20
N LYS A 355 -0.49 -16.46 47.27
CA LYS A 355 -1.42 -15.60 46.53
C LYS A 355 -1.42 -14.18 47.12
N HIS A 356 -1.49 -13.15 46.28
CA HIS A 356 -1.97 -11.82 46.71
C HIS A 356 -3.25 -11.42 45.99
N GLU A 357 -3.94 -10.46 46.59
CA GLU A 357 -5.38 -10.35 46.63
C GLU A 357 -5.86 -9.00 46.07
N ALA A 358 -7.11 -8.96 45.60
CA ALA A 358 -7.65 -7.80 44.90
C ALA A 358 -7.98 -6.63 45.85
N VAL A 359 -7.84 -5.40 45.35
CA VAL A 359 -8.47 -4.20 45.92
C VAL A 359 -9.23 -3.49 44.79
N PRO A 360 -10.53 -3.16 44.96
CA PRO A 360 -11.34 -2.54 43.91
C PRO A 360 -11.21 -1.01 43.89
N ALA A 361 -11.22 -0.40 42.71
CA ALA A 361 -11.32 1.05 42.54
C ALA A 361 -12.12 1.44 41.28
N THR A 362 -13.33 1.91 41.52
CA THR A 362 -14.07 3.00 40.83
C THR A 362 -14.04 3.14 39.30
N ALA A 363 -15.22 3.03 38.68
CA ALA A 363 -15.43 3.37 37.27
C ALA A 363 -15.51 4.89 37.01
N PRO A 364 -14.89 5.41 35.93
CA PRO A 364 -15.20 6.73 35.35
C PRO A 364 -16.37 6.66 34.34
N ALA A 365 -17.02 7.80 34.11
CA ALA A 365 -18.16 7.95 33.19
C ALA A 365 -17.78 7.88 31.69
N PRO A 366 -18.75 7.70 30.77
CA PRO A 366 -18.46 7.51 29.34
C PRO A 366 -17.83 8.75 28.69
N GLN A 367 -16.68 8.57 28.03
CA GLN A 367 -16.11 9.57 27.13
C GLN A 367 -16.62 9.35 25.70
N GLU A 368 -16.91 10.45 25.01
CA GLU A 368 -17.30 10.44 23.59
C GLU A 368 -16.19 9.84 22.71
N ARG A 369 -16.55 8.87 21.86
CA ARG A 369 -15.60 8.22 20.97
C ARG A 369 -15.38 9.05 19.70
N LEU A 370 -14.35 9.88 19.72
CA LEU A 370 -13.73 10.37 18.50
C LEU A 370 -13.13 9.20 17.70
N ALA A 371 -13.39 9.17 16.39
CA ALA A 371 -12.85 8.16 15.49
C ALA A 371 -11.32 8.27 15.41
N LYS A 372 -10.63 7.22 15.85
CA LYS A 372 -9.16 7.20 15.93
C LYS A 372 -8.57 6.58 14.66
N THR A 373 -8.49 7.36 13.59
CA THR A 373 -7.71 6.98 12.40
C THR A 373 -6.23 6.90 12.77
N GLY A 374 -5.59 5.80 12.39
CA GLY A 374 -4.21 5.53 12.80
C GLY A 374 -3.21 6.34 11.99
N ALA A 375 -2.72 7.46 12.54
CA ALA A 375 -1.44 8.02 12.14
C ALA A 375 -0.31 7.23 12.83
N THR A 376 0.53 6.55 12.04
CA THR A 376 1.71 5.85 12.56
C THR A 376 2.76 6.85 13.01
N SER A 377 3.19 6.74 14.27
CA SER A 377 4.19 7.63 14.87
C SER A 377 5.62 7.28 14.43
N SER A 378 6.04 7.79 13.29
CA SER A 378 7.45 7.84 12.86
C SER A 378 7.67 9.12 12.05
N GLY A 379 8.25 10.15 12.68
CA GLY A 379 8.42 11.47 12.04
C GLY A 379 8.44 12.67 12.99
N LEU A 380 8.88 12.50 14.24
CA LEU A 380 9.12 13.64 15.15
C LEU A 380 10.62 13.77 15.41
N LEU A 381 11.27 14.71 14.71
CA LEU A 381 12.52 15.34 15.14
C LEU A 381 12.81 16.60 14.29
N LEU A 382 13.03 17.73 14.98
CA LEU A 382 13.53 19.04 14.45
C LEU A 382 12.55 19.78 13.50
N MET A 383 11.96 20.93 13.84
CA MET A 383 12.54 22.12 14.50
C MET A 383 11.46 22.94 15.22
N ILE A 384 11.75 23.42 16.43
CA ILE A 384 11.03 24.53 17.08
C ILE A 384 11.98 25.73 17.14
N VAL A 385 11.53 26.90 16.66
CA VAL A 385 11.75 28.24 17.25
C VAL A 385 11.10 29.32 16.36
N ALA A 386 10.65 30.42 17.00
CA ALA A 386 10.14 31.66 16.40
C ALA A 386 8.67 31.70 15.89
N ILE A 387 7.72 31.65 16.84
CA ILE A 387 6.49 32.46 16.75
C ILE A 387 6.70 33.71 17.61
N LEU A 388 6.70 34.90 17.01
CA LEU A 388 6.39 36.17 17.68
C LEU A 388 6.16 37.28 16.64
N GLY A 389 4.92 37.81 16.60
CA GLY A 389 4.57 39.02 15.84
C GLY A 389 3.74 38.79 14.57
N GLY A 390 2.40 38.73 14.70
CA GLY A 390 1.50 38.58 13.54
C GLY A 390 0.04 39.01 13.70
N ALA A 391 -0.43 39.40 14.89
CA ALA A 391 -1.85 39.71 15.14
C ALA A 391 -2.14 41.16 15.62
N GLY A 392 -1.11 41.99 15.85
CA GLY A 392 -1.26 43.32 16.44
C GLY A 392 -1.43 44.49 15.46
N ALA A 393 -0.99 44.35 14.19
CA ALA A 393 -0.84 45.49 13.28
C ALA A 393 -2.11 45.89 12.52
N GLY A 394 -2.99 44.92 12.18
CA GLY A 394 -4.18 45.18 11.34
C GLY A 394 -5.26 46.02 12.03
N LEU A 395 -5.46 45.84 13.34
CA LEU A 395 -6.51 46.50 14.11
C LEU A 395 -6.18 47.96 14.51
N PHE A 396 -4.92 48.39 14.38
CA PHE A 396 -4.53 49.76 14.72
C PHE A 396 -4.71 50.74 13.54
N LEU A 397 -4.59 50.26 12.30
CA LEU A 397 -4.72 51.10 11.09
C LEU A 397 -6.18 51.48 10.77
N LEU A 398 -7.16 50.64 11.12
CA LEU A 398 -8.58 50.95 10.94
C LEU A 398 -9.14 51.99 11.92
N ARG A 399 -8.44 52.28 13.04
CA ARG A 399 -8.84 53.31 14.02
C ARG A 399 -8.21 54.70 13.79
N LEU A 400 -7.40 54.86 12.74
CA LEU A 400 -6.71 56.11 12.42
C LEU A 400 -7.29 56.85 11.20
N LEU A 401 -8.30 56.29 10.54
CA LEU A 401 -8.93 56.85 9.33
C LEU A 401 -10.25 57.62 9.59
N GLU A 402 -10.83 57.55 10.79
CA GLU A 402 -12.05 58.28 11.15
C GLU A 402 -11.74 59.40 12.14
N GLY A 403 -11.39 60.57 11.60
CA GLY A 403 -11.23 61.82 12.35
C GLY A 403 -12.57 62.42 12.81
N PRO A 404 -12.57 63.28 13.85
CA PRO A 404 -13.80 63.58 14.60
C PRO A 404 -14.60 64.77 14.03
N ALA A 405 -15.92 64.62 13.94
CA ALA A 405 -16.85 65.71 13.62
C ALA A 405 -18.08 65.76 14.53
N SER A 406 -17.93 66.50 15.63
CA SER A 406 -18.96 67.28 16.35
C SER A 406 -20.17 66.62 17.03
N LYS A 407 -20.40 67.05 18.27
CA LYS A 407 -21.60 66.79 19.08
C LYS A 407 -22.80 67.58 18.56
N LYS A 408 -24.01 67.00 18.70
CA LYS A 408 -25.12 67.68 19.38
C LYS A 408 -26.17 66.68 19.88
N GLY A 409 -26.77 66.99 21.04
CA GLY A 409 -28.06 66.41 21.43
C GLY A 409 -29.20 66.93 20.55
N GLU A 410 -30.46 66.61 20.78
CA GLU A 410 -31.09 66.38 22.09
C GLU A 410 -32.36 65.51 21.95
N LYS A 411 -33.05 65.24 23.06
CA LYS A 411 -34.30 64.45 23.10
C LYS A 411 -35.43 65.12 22.31
N LEU A 412 -36.20 64.33 21.55
CA LEU A 412 -37.58 63.95 21.90
C LEU A 412 -38.10 62.84 20.97
#